data_AF-A0A954HUF1-F1
#
_entry.id   AF-A0A954HUF1-F1
#
_cell.length_a   1.000
_cell.length_b   1.000
_cell.length_c   1.000
_cell.angle_alpha   90.00
_cell.angle_beta   90.00
_cell.angle_gamma   90.00
#
_symmetry.space_group_name_H-M   'P 1'
#
loop_
_entity.id
_entity.type
_entity.pdbx_description
1 polymer ?
#
loop_
_entity_poly.entity_id
_entity_poly.type
_entity_poly.pdbx_seq_one_letter_code
_entity_poly.pdbx_strand_id
1 'polypeptide(L)'
;MVKHFILYTNSAFIVMLLPILFVACDEPAAKNDKQTTRAATNNSTEDSSVDILRPGEELQPVHSYTVSFEEITSEKDGREVDENPFRFFSDCFGDVGRMGPSESKIEWKEPGIVTTSRSLGWAGMWHSLEGLARQSDRTLDLRKCYPSFIRDPFQPKCVGLMIRTNGTGLLKLELKAPDETLLWMQRVHVDSVPFRSQRFDLPTDKLRSVKLLNWIVELGTVSIDEIALIIQYPELPVETRTFLKSYAKLARCYDEPTGIVRDRANWPVGDFDSVPGSGLFCLATCAAADLGIVEPEFAKDTLKKVYRTIDAIPTNRGVLPHFVRRYDGQYRIHHGTEFSTVDHSLYAFSMMLSATMLNDTDVLAGIVNGVRKIEFDRLRDVQGRISHGVADDGTVLEHSWFDWGSETALVLMLERVALGKSANLKMSDSGKPHDEIGFIPLLCDLLTDRFDSERPDAVTHQNWNRIKRELLAKQRSYFVEHLPMSRAATLGIYGLSAGEGSRGVGYVANGTALDKVRLIHPHYILLSAPLLSHTN
;
A
#
# COMPACT_ATOMS: atom_id res chain seq x y z
N MET A 1 -5.58 -32.85 1.67
CA MET A 1 -5.68 -32.04 2.90
C MET A 1 -5.05 -30.66 2.73
N VAL A 2 -5.12 -30.09 1.50
CA VAL A 2 -4.73 -28.71 1.14
C VAL A 2 -5.60 -28.33 -0.07
N LYS A 3 -6.72 -27.65 0.17
CA LYS A 3 -7.53 -27.00 -0.87
C LYS A 3 -8.22 -25.83 -0.16
N HIS A 4 -7.96 -24.62 -0.65
CA HIS A 4 -8.47 -23.30 -0.22
C HIS A 4 -7.58 -22.60 0.82
N PHE A 5 -6.73 -21.65 0.36
CA PHE A 5 -6.07 -20.64 1.21
C PHE A 5 -5.39 -19.58 0.32
N ILE A 6 -5.95 -18.37 0.19
CA ILE A 6 -5.33 -17.20 -0.49
C ILE A 6 -5.95 -15.88 0.09
N LEU A 7 -5.24 -15.16 0.99
CA LEU A 7 -4.97 -13.67 1.06
C LEU A 7 -5.17 -12.76 2.33
N TYR A 8 -4.04 -12.10 2.71
CA TYR A 8 -3.69 -10.69 3.16
C TYR A 8 -3.96 -9.94 4.49
N THR A 9 -2.92 -9.37 5.18
CA THR A 9 -2.89 -8.06 5.98
C THR A 9 -1.40 -7.67 6.24
N ASN A 10 -0.94 -6.51 6.79
CA ASN A 10 -1.47 -5.45 7.69
C ASN A 10 -0.82 -4.05 7.50
N SER A 11 -1.60 -3.00 7.80
CA SER A 11 -1.40 -1.53 7.98
C SER A 11 -0.47 -0.73 7.05
N ALA A 12 0.83 -1.02 6.95
CA ALA A 12 1.70 -0.43 5.92
C ALA A 12 1.64 -1.23 4.60
N PHE A 13 1.36 -2.52 4.77
CA PHE A 13 1.08 -3.51 3.76
C PHE A 13 -0.29 -3.30 3.11
N ILE A 14 -1.20 -2.63 3.81
CA ILE A 14 -2.59 -2.39 3.41
C ILE A 14 -2.68 -1.41 2.23
N VAL A 15 -1.71 -0.51 2.07
CA VAL A 15 -1.70 0.49 0.99
C VAL A 15 -1.00 0.00 -0.29
N MET A 16 -0.26 -1.12 -0.22
CA MET A 16 0.63 -1.53 -1.31
C MET A 16 0.04 -2.51 -2.33
N LEU A 17 -1.24 -2.89 -2.29
CA LEU A 17 -1.68 -4.09 -3.02
C LEU A 17 -2.33 -3.91 -4.41
N LEU A 18 -2.70 -2.73 -4.90
CA LEU A 18 -3.24 -2.54 -6.27
C LEU A 18 -2.91 -1.12 -6.80
N PRO A 19 -3.01 -0.81 -8.11
CA PRO A 19 -2.89 0.58 -8.57
C PRO A 19 -3.92 1.42 -7.81
N ILE A 20 -3.50 2.60 -7.35
CA ILE A 20 -4.38 3.49 -6.62
C ILE A 20 -5.43 4.00 -7.62
N LEU A 21 -6.60 3.37 -7.62
CA LEU A 21 -7.78 3.96 -8.22
C LEU A 21 -8.29 5.01 -7.24
N PHE A 22 -7.76 6.23 -7.35
CA PHE A 22 -8.37 7.39 -6.73
C PHE A 22 -9.71 7.65 -7.43
N VAL A 23 -10.78 7.09 -6.87
CA VAL A 23 -12.12 7.55 -7.20
C VAL A 23 -12.45 8.67 -6.21
N ALA A 24 -12.02 9.89 -6.55
CA ALA A 24 -12.57 11.07 -5.90
C ALA A 24 -14.08 11.10 -6.20
N CYS A 25 -14.89 11.10 -5.14
CA CYS A 25 -16.33 11.30 -5.25
C CYS A 25 -16.58 12.82 -5.35
N ASP A 26 -16.44 13.36 -6.55
CA ASP A 26 -16.80 14.75 -6.81
C ASP A 26 -18.33 14.88 -6.84
N GLU A 27 -18.88 15.79 -6.03
CA GLU A 27 -20.22 16.32 -6.26
C GLU A 27 -20.11 17.46 -7.29
N PRO A 28 -21.04 17.59 -8.25
CA PRO A 28 -21.15 18.82 -9.02
C PRO A 28 -21.47 19.96 -8.06
N ALA A 29 -20.66 21.02 -8.09
CA ALA A 29 -20.82 22.20 -7.26
C ALA A 29 -22.30 22.65 -7.22
N ALA A 30 -22.85 22.76 -6.01
CA ALA A 30 -24.19 23.29 -5.78
C ALA A 30 -24.27 24.72 -6.37
N LYS A 31 -24.95 24.85 -7.52
CA LYS A 31 -25.21 26.15 -8.14
C LYS A 31 -26.28 26.86 -7.33
N ASN A 32 -25.93 28.02 -6.78
CA ASN A 32 -26.89 29.04 -6.40
C ASN A 32 -27.74 29.42 -7.62
N ASP A 33 -29.05 29.36 -7.44
CA ASP A 33 -30.07 29.70 -8.43
C ASP A 33 -29.88 31.13 -8.98
N LYS A 34 -29.46 31.22 -10.25
CA LYS A 34 -30.00 32.20 -11.21
C LYS A 34 -30.10 31.55 -12.58
N GLN A 35 -31.34 31.37 -13.02
CA GLN A 35 -31.74 30.92 -14.35
C GLN A 35 -30.97 31.65 -15.46
N THR A 36 -30.29 30.86 -16.30
CA THR A 36 -30.13 31.18 -17.71
C THR A 36 -30.08 29.87 -18.49
N THR A 37 -31.09 29.67 -19.32
CA THR A 37 -31.27 28.54 -20.22
C THR A 37 -30.11 28.46 -21.21
N ARG A 38 -29.22 27.48 -21.03
CA ARG A 38 -28.35 26.96 -22.09
C ARG A 38 -28.41 25.44 -22.05
N ALA A 39 -28.80 24.86 -23.18
CA ALA A 39 -28.89 23.44 -23.40
C ALA A 39 -27.58 22.75 -23.01
N ALA A 40 -27.64 21.85 -22.03
CA ALA A 40 -26.54 20.97 -21.67
C ALA A 40 -26.49 19.85 -22.73
N THR A 41 -25.53 19.94 -23.64
CA THR A 41 -25.08 18.79 -24.41
C THR A 41 -24.33 17.84 -23.48
N ASN A 42 -24.90 16.66 -23.26
CA ASN A 42 -24.25 15.53 -22.63
C ASN A 42 -23.01 15.13 -23.44
N ASN A 43 -21.84 15.64 -23.07
CA ASN A 43 -20.55 15.07 -23.46
C ASN A 43 -20.08 14.18 -22.32
N SER A 44 -20.60 12.96 -22.26
CA SER A 44 -19.86 11.87 -21.63
C SER A 44 -18.65 11.61 -22.51
N THR A 45 -17.49 12.15 -22.13
CA THR A 45 -16.20 11.70 -22.66
C THR A 45 -16.07 10.23 -22.33
N GLU A 46 -16.31 9.38 -23.32
CA GLU A 46 -15.87 7.98 -23.28
C GLU A 46 -14.39 7.96 -22.87
N ASP A 47 -14.09 7.14 -21.86
CA ASP A 47 -12.74 6.97 -21.33
C ASP A 47 -11.89 6.25 -22.39
N SER A 48 -11.31 7.03 -23.31
CA SER A 48 -10.46 6.57 -24.43
C SER A 48 -9.20 5.79 -24.03
N SER A 49 -8.98 5.54 -22.73
CA SER A 49 -7.90 4.71 -22.22
C SER A 49 -8.06 3.24 -22.61
N VAL A 50 -9.30 2.74 -22.76
CA VAL A 50 -9.59 1.33 -23.11
C VAL A 50 -9.14 0.99 -24.54
N ASP A 51 -9.19 1.94 -25.47
CA ASP A 51 -8.85 1.72 -26.88
C ASP A 51 -7.33 1.59 -27.15
N ILE A 52 -6.49 1.82 -26.14
CA ILE A 52 -5.03 1.82 -26.28
C ILE A 52 -4.38 0.48 -25.89
N LEU A 53 -5.10 -0.33 -25.13
CA LEU A 53 -4.59 -1.60 -24.63
C LEU A 53 -4.87 -2.73 -25.62
N ARG A 54 -3.86 -3.54 -25.88
CA ARG A 54 -4.00 -4.82 -26.58
C ARG A 54 -4.43 -5.91 -25.58
N PRO A 55 -5.01 -7.03 -26.04
CA PRO A 55 -5.34 -8.14 -25.14
C PRO A 55 -4.15 -8.59 -24.29
N GLY A 56 -4.37 -8.74 -22.99
CA GLY A 56 -3.34 -9.13 -22.01
C GLY A 56 -2.45 -7.99 -21.51
N GLU A 57 -2.65 -6.76 -21.99
CA GLU A 57 -1.99 -5.57 -21.47
C GLU A 57 -2.84 -4.86 -20.41
N GLU A 58 -2.17 -4.23 -19.45
CA GLU A 58 -2.77 -3.42 -18.41
C GLU A 58 -1.96 -2.13 -18.19
N LEU A 59 -2.60 -1.08 -17.71
CA LEU A 59 -1.90 0.14 -17.29
C LEU A 59 -1.36 -0.01 -15.86
N GLN A 60 -0.09 0.29 -15.69
CA GLN A 60 0.51 0.60 -14.39
C GLN A 60 0.77 2.10 -14.35
N PRO A 61 -0.06 2.89 -13.65
CA PRO A 61 0.18 4.32 -13.48
C PRO A 61 1.59 4.56 -12.94
N VAL A 62 2.25 5.57 -13.50
CA VAL A 62 3.45 6.18 -12.92
C VAL A 62 3.03 7.41 -12.13
N HIS A 63 2.11 8.22 -12.67
CA HIS A 63 1.56 9.36 -11.97
C HIS A 63 0.18 9.73 -12.54
N SER A 64 -0.82 9.89 -11.69
CA SER A 64 -2.09 10.56 -12.00
C SER A 64 -2.09 12.01 -11.50
N TYR A 65 -1.97 12.97 -12.41
CA TYR A 65 -1.87 14.40 -12.10
C TYR A 65 -3.23 15.09 -11.90
N THR A 66 -4.32 14.32 -11.82
CA THR A 66 -5.67 14.81 -11.51
C THR A 66 -5.80 15.34 -10.09
N VAL A 67 -4.78 15.16 -9.25
CA VAL A 67 -4.73 15.66 -7.88
C VAL A 67 -4.09 17.05 -7.87
N SER A 68 -4.90 18.10 -7.68
CA SER A 68 -4.40 19.43 -7.34
C SER A 68 -3.72 19.40 -5.96
N PHE A 69 -2.45 19.79 -5.90
CA PHE A 69 -1.80 20.15 -4.65
C PHE A 69 -2.29 21.55 -4.26
N GLU A 70 -3.50 21.66 -3.74
CA GLU A 70 -3.86 22.87 -3.02
C GLU A 70 -2.79 23.13 -1.96
N GLU A 71 -2.36 24.39 -1.86
CA GLU A 71 -1.59 24.86 -0.71
C GLU A 71 -2.43 24.59 0.53
N ILE A 72 -2.18 23.46 1.19
CA ILE A 72 -2.52 23.31 2.59
C ILE A 72 -1.56 24.24 3.31
N THR A 73 -1.93 25.51 3.38
CA THR A 73 -1.44 26.42 4.41
C THR A 73 -1.94 25.82 5.73
N SER A 74 -1.08 25.05 6.40
CA SER A 74 -1.35 24.74 7.80
C SER A 74 -1.18 26.05 8.59
N GLU A 75 -2.27 26.80 8.77
CA GLU A 75 -2.31 27.97 9.67
C GLU A 75 -2.07 27.62 11.15
N LYS A 76 -1.70 26.37 11.48
CA LYS A 76 -1.75 25.91 12.86
C LYS A 76 -0.58 26.26 13.77
N ASP A 77 0.56 26.79 13.29
CA ASP A 77 1.65 27.14 14.24
C ASP A 77 2.67 28.21 13.78
N GLY A 78 2.44 28.94 12.69
CA GLY A 78 3.37 30.02 12.27
C GLY A 78 4.82 29.55 11.99
N ARG A 79 5.06 28.24 11.96
CA ARG A 79 6.26 27.63 11.43
C ARG A 79 5.98 27.34 9.96
N GLU A 80 6.85 27.83 9.08
CA GLU A 80 7.02 27.21 7.76
C GLU A 80 7.26 25.73 8.01
N VAL A 81 6.24 24.91 7.76
CA VAL A 81 6.43 23.46 7.66
C VAL A 81 7.14 23.29 6.33
N ASP A 82 8.45 23.15 6.44
CA ASP A 82 9.34 22.69 5.38
C ASP A 82 8.65 21.55 4.62
N GLU A 83 8.60 21.71 3.31
CA GLU A 83 8.02 20.84 2.28
C GLU A 83 7.40 19.52 2.77
N ASN A 84 6.07 19.40 2.67
CA ASN A 84 5.36 18.16 2.96
C ASN A 84 6.06 16.95 2.27
N PRO A 85 6.63 15.99 3.03
CA PRO A 85 7.42 14.88 2.51
C PRO A 85 6.58 13.88 1.69
N PHE A 86 5.26 14.02 1.70
CA PHE A 86 4.32 13.23 0.89
C PHE A 86 4.11 13.81 -0.53
N ARG A 87 4.75 14.94 -0.90
CA ARG A 87 4.51 15.65 -2.18
C ARG A 87 5.24 15.09 -3.40
N PHE A 88 6.15 14.12 -3.23
CA PHE A 88 7.09 13.73 -4.27
C PHE A 88 7.24 12.22 -4.41
N PHE A 89 6.13 11.47 -4.53
CA PHE A 89 6.22 10.07 -4.94
C PHE A 89 5.29 9.71 -6.11
N SER A 90 5.72 8.70 -6.87
CA SER A 90 5.01 8.16 -8.03
C SER A 90 4.11 6.99 -7.62
N ASP A 91 3.15 6.61 -8.45
CA ASP A 91 2.36 5.37 -8.32
C ASP A 91 3.23 4.11 -8.48
N CYS A 92 4.44 4.29 -9.00
CA CYS A 92 5.53 3.32 -8.97
C CYS A 92 6.38 3.43 -7.69
N PHE A 93 5.86 4.03 -6.61
CA PHE A 93 6.49 4.17 -5.30
C PHE A 93 7.97 4.65 -5.30
N GLY A 94 8.36 5.39 -6.32
CA GLY A 94 9.63 6.11 -6.40
C GLY A 94 9.41 7.58 -6.09
N ASP A 95 10.47 8.36 -6.04
CA ASP A 95 10.38 9.82 -5.95
C ASP A 95 10.14 10.47 -7.32
N VAL A 96 9.68 11.72 -7.30
CA VAL A 96 9.42 12.54 -8.50
C VAL A 96 9.89 13.97 -8.22
N GLY A 97 10.34 14.68 -9.24
CA GLY A 97 10.71 16.09 -9.08
C GLY A 97 10.55 16.89 -10.35
N ARG A 98 10.55 18.22 -10.19
CA ARG A 98 10.59 19.16 -11.31
C ARG A 98 12.02 19.26 -11.84
N MET A 99 12.16 19.68 -13.10
CA MET A 99 13.45 19.93 -13.71
C MET A 99 13.37 20.93 -14.86
N GLY A 100 14.53 21.52 -15.15
CA GLY A 100 14.74 22.41 -16.29
C GLY A 100 14.80 23.89 -15.89
N PRO A 101 15.38 24.75 -16.74
CA PRO A 101 15.55 26.18 -16.46
C PRO A 101 14.22 26.93 -16.28
N SER A 102 13.09 26.32 -16.63
CA SER A 102 11.75 26.88 -16.47
C SER A 102 10.84 26.04 -15.57
N GLU A 103 11.39 25.24 -14.64
CA GLU A 103 10.61 24.39 -13.73
C GLU A 103 9.59 25.16 -12.86
N SER A 104 9.82 26.44 -12.62
CA SER A 104 8.87 27.35 -11.96
C SER A 104 7.60 27.60 -12.78
N LYS A 105 7.57 27.19 -14.06
CA LYS A 105 6.42 27.28 -14.98
C LYS A 105 5.53 26.04 -14.99
N ILE A 106 5.83 25.06 -14.14
CA ILE A 106 5.00 23.89 -13.89
C ILE A 106 3.95 24.28 -12.86
N GLU A 107 2.69 24.31 -13.29
CA GLU A 107 1.52 24.71 -12.50
C GLU A 107 0.52 23.56 -12.44
N TRP A 108 -0.09 23.30 -11.29
CA TRP A 108 -1.20 22.35 -11.19
C TRP A 108 -2.51 23.07 -11.54
N LYS A 109 -3.31 22.53 -12.46
CA LYS A 109 -4.64 23.06 -12.80
C LYS A 109 -5.60 21.94 -13.08
N GLU A 110 -6.81 22.00 -12.53
CA GLU A 110 -7.78 20.97 -12.80
C GLU A 110 -8.27 20.98 -14.26
N PRO A 111 -8.23 19.85 -14.98
CA PRO A 111 -7.58 18.57 -14.62
C PRO A 111 -6.10 18.52 -15.08
N GLY A 112 -5.17 18.15 -14.18
CA GLY A 112 -3.77 17.87 -14.53
C GLY A 112 -2.69 18.88 -14.05
N ILE A 113 -1.49 18.72 -14.59
CA ILE A 113 -0.42 19.71 -14.57
C ILE A 113 -0.43 20.45 -15.89
N VAL A 114 -0.31 21.78 -15.86
CA VAL A 114 -0.07 22.64 -17.01
C VAL A 114 1.36 23.16 -16.97
N THR A 115 2.08 23.00 -18.08
CA THR A 115 3.45 23.50 -18.21
C THR A 115 3.57 24.39 -19.44
N THR A 116 4.26 25.51 -19.28
CA THR A 116 4.52 26.47 -20.38
C THR A 116 6.01 26.67 -20.63
N SER A 117 6.42 26.51 -21.89
CA SER A 117 7.72 26.91 -22.42
C SER A 117 7.48 27.99 -23.48
N ARG A 118 7.32 29.25 -23.04
CA ARG A 118 7.01 30.39 -23.92
C ARG A 118 8.23 31.25 -24.31
N SER A 119 9.41 31.07 -23.70
CA SER A 119 10.67 31.67 -24.17
C SER A 119 11.94 31.08 -23.51
N LEU A 120 12.96 30.76 -24.33
CA LEU A 120 14.36 30.40 -24.03
C LEU A 120 14.67 29.25 -23.03
N GLY A 121 13.68 28.50 -22.55
CA GLY A 121 13.91 27.37 -21.64
C GLY A 121 12.90 26.24 -21.81
N TRP A 122 13.20 25.09 -21.23
CA TRP A 122 12.29 23.94 -21.14
C TRP A 122 11.93 23.69 -19.67
N ALA A 123 10.83 22.98 -19.45
CA ALA A 123 10.39 22.56 -18.14
C ALA A 123 9.89 21.11 -18.22
N GLY A 124 10.10 20.34 -17.17
CA GLY A 124 9.72 18.94 -17.15
C GLY A 124 9.67 18.36 -15.75
N MET A 125 9.33 17.08 -15.67
CA MET A 125 9.41 16.30 -14.43
C MET A 125 10.11 14.97 -14.69
N TRP A 126 10.88 14.53 -13.70
CA TRP A 126 11.52 13.22 -13.66
C TRP A 126 10.80 12.34 -12.64
N HIS A 127 10.72 11.04 -12.91
CA HIS A 127 10.10 10.03 -12.05
C HIS A 127 11.06 8.86 -11.88
N SER A 128 11.39 8.48 -10.65
CA SER A 128 12.07 7.22 -10.40
C SER A 128 11.11 6.05 -10.59
N LEU A 129 11.52 5.10 -11.42
CA LEU A 129 10.72 3.92 -11.76
C LEU A 129 10.96 2.74 -10.82
N GLU A 130 12.06 2.73 -10.06
CA GLU A 130 12.39 1.69 -9.07
C GLU A 130 13.17 2.28 -7.90
N GLY A 131 12.58 2.25 -6.69
CA GLY A 131 13.15 2.90 -5.50
C GLY A 131 13.30 4.42 -5.65
N LEU A 132 14.18 5.02 -4.83
CA LEU A 132 14.49 6.45 -4.88
C LEU A 132 15.47 6.77 -6.01
N ALA A 133 15.41 7.95 -6.61
CA ALA A 133 16.28 8.38 -7.71
C ALA A 133 17.76 8.24 -7.35
N ARG A 134 18.12 8.53 -6.09
CA ARG A 134 19.49 8.40 -5.56
C ARG A 134 19.99 6.96 -5.37
N GLN A 135 19.11 5.96 -5.41
CA GLN A 135 19.48 4.54 -5.28
C GLN A 135 19.83 3.98 -6.66
N SER A 136 21.07 4.22 -7.10
CA SER A 136 21.53 3.87 -8.45
C SER A 136 21.59 2.37 -8.73
N ASP A 137 21.62 1.54 -7.68
CA ASP A 137 21.59 0.08 -7.73
C ASP A 137 20.19 -0.48 -8.03
N ARG A 138 19.14 0.32 -7.82
CA ARG A 138 17.74 -0.08 -8.07
C ARG A 138 17.26 0.44 -9.42
N THR A 139 17.02 -0.48 -10.35
CA THR A 139 16.56 -0.18 -11.71
C THR A 139 15.44 -1.11 -12.16
N LEU A 140 14.59 -0.61 -13.05
CA LEU A 140 13.53 -1.37 -13.67
C LEU A 140 14.05 -2.05 -14.94
N ASP A 141 13.94 -3.37 -14.98
CA ASP A 141 14.13 -4.17 -16.19
C ASP A 141 12.78 -4.30 -16.92
N LEU A 142 12.66 -3.73 -18.12
CA LEU A 142 11.38 -3.76 -18.83
C LEU A 142 11.00 -5.16 -19.30
N ARG A 143 11.95 -6.11 -19.38
CA ARG A 143 11.66 -7.51 -19.70
C ARG A 143 11.20 -8.32 -18.48
N LYS A 144 11.55 -7.86 -17.28
CA LYS A 144 11.27 -8.52 -16.00
C LYS A 144 10.98 -7.45 -14.96
N CYS A 145 9.78 -6.88 -14.99
CA CYS A 145 9.48 -5.67 -14.21
C CYS A 145 9.38 -5.91 -12.70
N TYR A 146 9.38 -7.15 -12.24
CA TYR A 146 9.33 -7.50 -10.83
C TYR A 146 10.71 -7.92 -10.30
N PRO A 147 10.93 -7.84 -8.97
CA PRO A 147 12.19 -8.24 -8.35
C PRO A 147 12.73 -9.59 -8.85
N SER A 148 14.05 -9.69 -8.96
CA SER A 148 14.73 -10.80 -9.64
C SER A 148 14.49 -12.18 -9.03
N PHE A 149 14.11 -12.25 -7.75
CA PHE A 149 13.74 -13.49 -7.08
C PHE A 149 12.35 -14.03 -7.47
N ILE A 150 11.53 -13.24 -8.16
CA ILE A 150 10.30 -13.72 -8.81
C ILE A 150 10.69 -14.45 -10.10
N ARG A 151 10.24 -15.69 -10.22
CA ARG A 151 10.64 -16.60 -11.29
C ARG A 151 10.11 -16.14 -12.66
N ASP A 152 10.86 -16.46 -13.70
CA ASP A 152 10.60 -16.03 -15.08
C ASP A 152 9.16 -16.23 -15.60
N PRO A 153 8.45 -17.34 -15.30
CA PRO A 153 7.06 -17.50 -15.74
C PRO A 153 6.08 -16.47 -15.16
N PHE A 154 6.46 -15.78 -14.09
CA PHE A 154 5.65 -14.79 -13.38
C PHE A 154 6.13 -13.36 -13.62
N GLN A 155 7.16 -13.16 -14.46
CA GLN A 155 7.71 -11.84 -14.74
C GLN A 155 6.87 -11.12 -15.82
N PRO A 156 6.23 -9.98 -15.51
CA PRO A 156 5.57 -9.18 -16.52
C PRO A 156 6.60 -8.35 -17.31
N LYS A 157 6.18 -7.90 -18.49
CA LYS A 157 6.97 -7.06 -19.39
C LYS A 157 6.35 -5.67 -19.51
N CYS A 158 7.17 -4.64 -19.50
CA CYS A 158 6.76 -3.30 -19.91
C CYS A 158 6.95 -3.18 -21.42
N VAL A 159 5.84 -3.15 -22.15
CA VAL A 159 5.82 -3.17 -23.62
C VAL A 159 5.56 -1.78 -24.22
N GLY A 160 5.18 -0.81 -23.38
CA GLY A 160 4.87 0.52 -23.85
C GLY A 160 4.80 1.56 -22.75
N LEU A 161 4.62 2.80 -23.18
CA LEU A 161 4.34 3.97 -22.37
C LEU A 161 3.06 4.62 -22.89
N MET A 162 2.20 5.06 -21.97
CA MET A 162 1.03 5.87 -22.26
C MET A 162 1.19 7.23 -21.59
N ILE A 163 0.82 8.28 -22.31
CA ILE A 163 0.68 9.62 -21.76
C ILE A 163 -0.62 10.25 -22.24
N ARG A 164 -1.26 11.02 -21.37
CA ARG A 164 -2.43 11.82 -21.73
C ARG A 164 -2.12 13.30 -21.69
N THR A 165 -2.38 13.95 -22.81
CA THR A 165 -1.98 15.34 -23.03
C THR A 165 -3.10 16.19 -23.62
N ASN A 166 -3.08 17.49 -23.30
CA ASN A 166 -3.92 18.53 -23.91
C ASN A 166 -3.04 19.75 -24.22
N GLY A 167 -3.44 20.58 -25.18
CA GLY A 167 -2.83 21.86 -25.51
C GLY A 167 -2.08 21.85 -26.84
N THR A 168 -1.08 22.72 -26.95
CA THR A 168 -0.29 22.90 -28.17
C THR A 168 1.19 23.08 -27.83
N GLY A 169 2.05 22.21 -28.35
CA GLY A 169 3.48 22.28 -28.06
C GLY A 169 4.29 21.07 -28.50
N LEU A 170 5.56 21.05 -28.09
CA LEU A 170 6.47 19.93 -28.29
C LEU A 170 6.81 19.32 -26.93
N LEU A 171 6.36 18.07 -26.75
CA LEU A 171 6.66 17.27 -25.58
C LEU A 171 7.73 16.24 -25.94
N LYS A 172 8.69 16.03 -25.04
CA LYS A 172 9.72 15.01 -25.15
C LYS A 172 9.62 14.06 -23.96
N LEU A 173 9.61 12.76 -24.22
CA LEU A 173 9.65 11.69 -23.24
C LEU A 173 11.01 11.04 -23.29
N GLU A 174 11.62 10.77 -22.13
CA GLU A 174 12.92 10.10 -22.04
C GLU A 174 12.88 8.97 -21.02
N LEU A 175 13.54 7.86 -21.33
CA LEU A 175 13.92 6.84 -20.36
C LEU A 175 15.43 6.89 -20.20
N LYS A 176 15.91 6.97 -18.95
CA LYS A 176 17.35 7.07 -18.63
C LYS A 176 17.80 5.97 -17.68
N ALA A 177 19.08 5.61 -17.78
CA ALA A 177 19.79 4.78 -16.82
C ALA A 177 20.15 5.57 -15.53
N PRO A 178 20.66 4.91 -14.47
CA PRO A 178 21.06 5.59 -13.22
C PRO A 178 22.11 6.68 -13.37
N ASP A 179 23.01 6.54 -14.35
CA ASP A 179 24.05 7.52 -14.69
C ASP A 179 23.54 8.62 -15.64
N GLU A 180 22.21 8.72 -15.78
CA GLU A 180 21.50 9.58 -16.71
C GLU A 180 21.74 9.32 -18.20
N THR A 181 22.40 8.21 -18.57
CA THR A 181 22.53 7.81 -19.96
C THR A 181 21.15 7.64 -20.60
N LEU A 182 20.91 8.32 -21.71
CA LEU A 182 19.65 8.25 -22.46
C LEU A 182 19.50 6.87 -23.11
N LEU A 183 18.49 6.11 -22.69
CA LEU A 183 18.20 4.78 -23.21
C LEU A 183 17.16 4.79 -24.32
N TRP A 184 16.17 5.67 -24.20
CA TRP A 184 15.09 5.84 -25.17
C TRP A 184 14.52 7.26 -25.12
N MET A 185 14.06 7.76 -26.26
CA MET A 185 13.45 9.09 -26.36
C MET A 185 12.36 9.11 -27.42
N GLN A 186 11.28 9.84 -27.14
CA GLN A 186 10.25 10.17 -28.11
C GLN A 186 9.89 11.65 -28.05
N ARG A 187 9.77 12.29 -29.21
CA ARG A 187 9.18 13.64 -29.34
C ARG A 187 7.76 13.54 -29.86
N VAL A 188 6.88 14.34 -29.29
CA VAL A 188 5.43 14.31 -29.50
C VAL A 188 4.99 15.74 -29.75
N HIS A 189 4.41 15.97 -30.93
CA HIS A 189 3.67 17.21 -31.17
C HIS A 189 2.31 17.06 -30.50
N VAL A 190 2.08 17.89 -29.48
CA VAL A 190 0.77 18.00 -28.85
C VAL A 190 0.02 19.08 -29.61
N ASP A 191 -1.12 18.70 -30.19
CA ASP A 191 -2.06 19.62 -30.83
C ASP A 191 -3.46 19.01 -30.68
N SER A 192 -3.97 19.05 -29.46
CA SER A 192 -5.22 18.38 -29.11
C SER A 192 -5.95 19.09 -27.98
N VAL A 193 -7.23 19.34 -28.20
CA VAL A 193 -8.20 19.75 -27.20
C VAL A 193 -9.48 18.95 -27.51
N PRO A 194 -9.99 18.06 -26.62
CA PRO A 194 -9.62 17.82 -25.22
C PRO A 194 -8.37 16.92 -25.02
N PHE A 195 -8.14 16.46 -23.78
CA PHE A 195 -7.10 15.49 -23.44
C PHE A 195 -7.17 14.25 -24.33
N ARG A 196 -6.01 13.82 -24.83
CA ARG A 196 -5.87 12.65 -25.68
C ARG A 196 -4.76 11.75 -25.17
N SER A 197 -5.08 10.47 -25.04
CA SER A 197 -4.13 9.42 -24.72
C SER A 197 -3.28 9.06 -25.95
N GLN A 198 -1.98 8.91 -25.76
CA GLN A 198 -1.02 8.51 -26.79
C GLN A 198 -0.19 7.34 -26.30
N ARG A 199 0.00 6.35 -27.17
CA ARG A 199 0.77 5.13 -26.92
C ARG A 199 2.12 5.17 -27.64
N PHE A 200 3.16 4.72 -26.95
CA PHE A 200 4.46 4.47 -27.51
C PHE A 200 4.91 3.05 -27.19
N ASP A 201 5.21 2.25 -28.21
CA ASP A 201 5.80 0.93 -28.01
C ASP A 201 7.28 1.08 -27.61
N LEU A 202 7.71 0.31 -26.62
CA LEU A 202 9.07 0.37 -26.08
C LEU A 202 9.91 -0.80 -26.61
N PRO A 203 11.21 -0.60 -26.91
CA PRO A 203 12.11 -1.69 -27.27
C PRO A 203 12.52 -2.48 -26.02
N THR A 204 11.56 -3.20 -25.43
CA THR A 204 11.66 -3.89 -24.12
C THR A 204 12.96 -4.68 -23.94
N ASP A 205 13.39 -5.42 -24.97
CA ASP A 205 14.59 -6.26 -24.91
C ASP A 205 15.90 -5.46 -24.72
N LYS A 206 15.90 -4.17 -25.05
CA LYS A 206 17.06 -3.27 -24.94
C LYS A 206 17.05 -2.44 -23.66
N LEU A 207 15.93 -2.38 -22.95
CA LEU A 207 15.71 -1.51 -21.79
C LEU A 207 15.76 -2.32 -20.49
N ARG A 208 16.98 -2.69 -20.08
CA ARG A 208 17.20 -3.63 -18.95
C ARG A 208 17.57 -2.96 -17.62
N SER A 209 17.91 -1.67 -17.64
CA SER A 209 18.35 -0.93 -16.46
C SER A 209 17.82 0.51 -16.50
N VAL A 210 16.49 0.64 -16.54
CA VAL A 210 15.82 1.94 -16.60
C VAL A 210 15.65 2.48 -15.19
N LYS A 211 16.08 3.72 -14.95
CA LYS A 211 15.95 4.40 -13.67
C LYS A 211 14.88 5.49 -13.70
N LEU A 212 14.97 6.39 -14.68
CA LEU A 212 14.15 7.59 -14.72
C LEU A 212 13.23 7.58 -15.93
N LEU A 213 11.98 7.99 -15.72
CA LEU A 213 11.06 8.43 -16.76
C LEU A 213 10.87 9.94 -16.66
N ASN A 214 11.22 10.63 -17.74
CA ASN A 214 11.15 12.06 -17.82
C ASN A 214 10.13 12.48 -18.87
N TRP A 215 9.39 13.54 -18.58
CA TRP A 215 8.69 14.31 -19.60
C TRP A 215 9.17 15.76 -19.59
N ILE A 216 9.31 16.35 -20.76
CA ILE A 216 9.90 17.68 -20.97
C ILE A 216 9.08 18.42 -22.02
N VAL A 217 8.51 19.56 -21.65
CA VAL A 217 7.90 20.49 -22.59
C VAL A 217 9.01 21.39 -23.15
N GLU A 218 9.43 21.11 -24.38
CA GLU A 218 10.47 21.86 -25.09
C GLU A 218 9.93 23.17 -25.68
N LEU A 219 8.63 23.21 -26.02
CA LEU A 219 7.96 24.37 -26.59
C LEU A 219 6.45 24.35 -26.31
N GLY A 220 5.84 25.51 -26.11
CA GLY A 220 4.38 25.68 -26.13
C GLY A 220 3.72 25.60 -24.75
N THR A 221 2.46 25.18 -24.72
CA THR A 221 1.66 25.00 -23.50
C THR A 221 1.02 23.63 -23.56
N VAL A 222 1.51 22.71 -22.72
CA VAL A 222 1.04 21.33 -22.67
C VAL A 222 0.54 21.03 -21.26
N SER A 223 -0.64 20.45 -21.19
CA SER A 223 -1.20 19.88 -19.96
C SER A 223 -1.06 18.37 -19.98
N ILE A 224 -0.70 17.76 -18.85
CA ILE A 224 -0.54 16.32 -18.66
C ILE A 224 -1.39 15.92 -17.44
N ASP A 225 -2.32 14.98 -17.61
CA ASP A 225 -3.15 14.47 -16.51
C ASP A 225 -2.76 13.04 -16.09
N GLU A 226 -2.07 12.27 -16.93
CA GLU A 226 -1.68 10.89 -16.63
C GLU A 226 -0.44 10.45 -17.40
N ILE A 227 0.43 9.69 -16.73
CA ILE A 227 1.51 8.90 -17.34
C ILE A 227 1.47 7.49 -16.77
N ALA A 228 1.51 6.49 -17.64
CA ALA A 228 1.44 5.08 -17.23
C ALA A 228 2.37 4.19 -18.08
N LEU A 229 2.91 3.15 -17.47
CA LEU A 229 3.56 2.04 -18.17
C LEU A 229 2.49 1.08 -18.68
N ILE A 230 2.71 0.50 -19.85
CA ILE A 230 1.86 -0.55 -20.42
C ILE A 230 2.52 -1.89 -20.12
N ILE A 231 1.89 -2.65 -19.23
CA ILE A 231 2.41 -3.90 -18.70
C ILE A 231 1.68 -5.08 -19.35
N GLN A 232 2.43 -5.95 -20.00
CA GLN A 232 1.95 -7.23 -20.47
C GLN A 232 2.23 -8.30 -19.40
N TYR A 233 1.16 -8.89 -18.87
CA TYR A 233 1.27 -9.97 -17.89
C TYR A 233 1.36 -11.34 -18.59
N PRO A 234 2.06 -12.31 -17.99
CA PRO A 234 1.89 -13.70 -18.37
C PRO A 234 0.43 -14.14 -18.15
N GLU A 235 -0.04 -15.11 -18.93
CA GLU A 235 -1.36 -15.71 -18.73
C GLU A 235 -1.39 -16.46 -17.39
N LEU A 236 -2.13 -15.92 -16.43
CA LEU A 236 -2.27 -16.44 -15.08
C LEU A 236 -3.74 -16.41 -14.67
N PRO A 237 -4.19 -17.34 -13.80
CA PRO A 237 -5.47 -17.22 -13.11
C PRO A 237 -5.58 -15.86 -12.41
N VAL A 238 -6.79 -15.29 -12.34
CA VAL A 238 -7.02 -13.95 -11.79
C VAL A 238 -6.53 -13.85 -10.35
N GLU A 239 -6.72 -14.90 -9.56
CA GLU A 239 -6.32 -15.01 -8.17
C GLU A 239 -4.80 -14.98 -8.04
N THR A 240 -4.10 -15.80 -8.84
CA THR A 240 -2.63 -15.85 -8.87
C THR A 240 -2.05 -14.52 -9.35
N ARG A 241 -2.63 -13.90 -10.38
CA ARG A 241 -2.22 -12.59 -10.88
C ARG A 241 -2.44 -11.50 -9.84
N THR A 242 -3.55 -11.54 -9.11
CA THR A 242 -3.84 -10.58 -8.03
C THR A 242 -2.83 -10.74 -6.90
N PHE A 243 -2.60 -11.98 -6.43
CA PHE A 243 -1.56 -12.28 -5.45
C PHE A 243 -0.19 -11.76 -5.89
N LEU A 244 0.21 -12.07 -7.13
CA LEU A 244 1.50 -11.72 -7.69
C LEU A 244 1.71 -10.20 -7.72
N LYS A 245 0.74 -9.41 -8.20
CA LYS A 245 0.83 -7.94 -8.24
C LYS A 245 1.07 -7.37 -6.86
N SER A 246 0.27 -7.81 -5.91
CA SER A 246 0.28 -7.39 -4.53
C SER A 246 1.60 -7.80 -3.84
N TYR A 247 2.05 -9.04 -4.03
CA TYR A 247 3.36 -9.52 -3.54
C TYR A 247 4.53 -8.72 -4.14
N ALA A 248 4.51 -8.49 -5.46
CA ALA A 248 5.57 -7.76 -6.15
C ALA A 248 5.67 -6.30 -5.70
N LYS A 249 4.55 -5.62 -5.43
CA LYS A 249 4.56 -4.25 -4.91
C LYS A 249 5.20 -4.18 -3.52
N LEU A 250 4.79 -5.08 -2.62
CA LEU A 250 5.38 -5.21 -1.30
C LEU A 250 6.88 -5.57 -1.36
N ALA A 251 7.26 -6.46 -2.28
CA ALA A 251 8.66 -6.85 -2.50
C ALA A 251 9.56 -5.65 -2.88
N ARG A 252 8.99 -4.52 -3.31
CA ARG A 252 9.76 -3.30 -3.54
C ARG A 252 10.19 -2.64 -2.24
N CYS A 253 9.46 -2.83 -1.13
CA CYS A 253 9.86 -2.39 0.20
C CYS A 253 10.90 -3.29 0.87
N TYR A 254 11.02 -4.54 0.42
CA TYR A 254 11.96 -5.50 0.98
C TYR A 254 13.42 -5.13 0.67
N ASP A 255 14.25 -5.09 1.70
CA ASP A 255 15.69 -4.97 1.61
C ASP A 255 16.32 -6.38 1.69
N GLU A 256 16.75 -6.92 0.56
CA GLU A 256 17.29 -8.27 0.50
C GLU A 256 18.52 -8.50 1.40
N PRO A 257 19.47 -7.56 1.55
CA PRO A 257 20.61 -7.74 2.46
C PRO A 257 20.23 -7.96 3.93
N THR A 258 19.28 -7.18 4.46
CA THR A 258 18.89 -7.24 5.88
C THR A 258 17.67 -8.11 6.15
N GLY A 259 16.85 -8.38 5.13
CA GLY A 259 15.57 -9.07 5.27
C GLY A 259 14.45 -8.18 5.81
N ILE A 260 14.70 -6.91 6.09
CA ILE A 260 13.69 -6.01 6.65
C ILE A 260 12.84 -5.38 5.55
N VAL A 261 11.63 -5.00 5.89
CA VAL A 261 10.70 -4.33 4.99
C VAL A 261 10.52 -2.88 5.43
N ARG A 262 10.75 -1.94 4.52
CA ARG A 262 10.44 -0.54 4.74
C ARG A 262 8.94 -0.36 4.96
N ASP A 263 8.57 0.53 5.87
CA ASP A 263 7.15 0.90 6.04
C ASP A 263 6.57 1.45 4.72
N ARG A 264 7.38 2.24 4.01
CA ARG A 264 7.01 2.84 2.72
C ARG A 264 8.09 2.67 1.67
N ALA A 265 7.68 2.42 0.43
CA ALA A 265 8.61 2.18 -0.67
C ALA A 265 9.39 3.45 -1.09
N ASN A 266 8.86 4.64 -0.79
CA ASN A 266 9.51 5.93 -1.02
C ASN A 266 10.37 6.40 0.17
N TRP A 267 10.62 5.55 1.17
CA TRP A 267 11.57 5.87 2.25
C TRP A 267 12.92 5.20 2.03
N PRO A 268 14.02 5.79 2.49
CA PRO A 268 15.32 5.13 2.41
C PRO A 268 15.33 3.87 3.27
N VAL A 269 16.01 2.82 2.81
CA VAL A 269 16.22 1.60 3.61
C VAL A 269 16.92 1.97 4.91
N GLY A 270 16.46 1.43 6.03
CA GLY A 270 17.06 1.69 7.33
C GLY A 270 16.62 3.01 7.96
N ASP A 271 15.80 3.82 7.29
CA ASP A 271 15.35 5.09 7.87
C ASP A 271 14.10 4.90 8.74
N PHE A 272 13.14 4.09 8.26
CA PHE A 272 11.91 3.77 8.97
C PHE A 272 11.35 2.44 8.43
N ASP A 273 11.79 1.36 9.07
CA ASP A 273 11.49 -0.02 8.67
C ASP A 273 10.47 -0.66 9.63
N SER A 274 9.61 -1.52 9.09
CA SER A 274 8.47 -2.13 9.78
C SER A 274 8.78 -3.55 10.25
N VAL A 275 8.75 -3.78 11.57
CA VAL A 275 8.86 -5.11 12.16
C VAL A 275 7.67 -6.02 11.79
N PRO A 276 6.39 -5.61 11.97
CA PRO A 276 5.25 -6.44 11.58
C PRO A 276 5.22 -6.68 10.06
N GLY A 277 5.54 -5.66 9.26
CA GLY A 277 5.62 -5.77 7.80
C GLY A 277 6.65 -6.80 7.33
N SER A 278 7.79 -6.91 8.04
CA SER A 278 8.82 -7.91 7.76
C SER A 278 8.34 -9.34 8.02
N GLY A 279 7.60 -9.57 9.12
CA GLY A 279 6.99 -10.87 9.41
C GLY A 279 5.94 -11.27 8.35
N LEU A 280 5.09 -10.33 7.96
CA LEU A 280 4.05 -10.56 6.95
C LEU A 280 4.63 -10.78 5.55
N PHE A 281 5.72 -10.09 5.20
CA PHE A 281 6.43 -10.36 3.94
C PHE A 281 7.04 -11.76 3.92
N CYS A 282 7.57 -12.24 5.06
CA CYS A 282 8.04 -13.62 5.17
C CYS A 282 6.90 -14.62 4.91
N LEU A 283 5.74 -14.41 5.53
CA LEU A 283 4.56 -15.25 5.31
C LEU A 283 4.09 -15.22 3.84
N ALA A 284 4.01 -14.03 3.26
CA ALA A 284 3.67 -13.86 1.85
C ALA A 284 4.70 -14.54 0.92
N THR A 285 5.98 -14.51 1.28
CA THR A 285 7.05 -15.19 0.52
C THR A 285 6.93 -16.71 0.62
N CYS A 286 6.54 -17.26 1.77
CA CYS A 286 6.24 -18.69 1.91
C CYS A 286 5.05 -19.10 1.04
N ALA A 287 3.96 -18.32 1.06
CA ALA A 287 2.82 -18.54 0.18
C ALA A 287 3.20 -18.40 -1.32
N ALA A 288 4.07 -17.44 -1.65
CA ALA A 288 4.60 -17.29 -3.01
C ALA A 288 5.42 -18.51 -3.45
N ALA A 289 6.17 -19.14 -2.53
CA ALA A 289 6.91 -20.37 -2.82
C ALA A 289 5.96 -21.56 -3.08
N ASP A 290 4.89 -21.70 -2.31
CA ASP A 290 3.86 -22.73 -2.52
C ASP A 290 3.14 -22.57 -3.87
N LEU A 291 2.94 -21.32 -4.31
CA LEU A 291 2.41 -20.99 -5.63
C LEU A 291 3.46 -21.11 -6.75
N GLY A 292 4.71 -21.41 -6.41
CA GLY A 292 5.82 -21.50 -7.34
C GLY A 292 6.24 -20.15 -7.95
N ILE A 293 5.85 -19.02 -7.36
CA ILE A 293 6.21 -17.66 -7.80
C ILE A 293 7.68 -17.35 -7.48
N VAL A 294 8.15 -17.81 -6.32
CA VAL A 294 9.56 -17.74 -5.90
C VAL A 294 10.10 -19.15 -5.65
N GLU A 295 11.41 -19.30 -5.60
CA GLU A 295 12.03 -20.58 -5.25
C GLU A 295 11.85 -20.88 -3.74
N PRO A 296 11.60 -22.14 -3.34
CA PRO A 296 11.46 -22.50 -1.92
C PRO A 296 12.67 -22.14 -1.07
N GLU A 297 13.88 -22.18 -1.65
CA GLU A 297 15.10 -21.82 -0.93
C GLU A 297 15.15 -20.32 -0.62
N PHE A 298 14.64 -19.47 -1.53
CA PHE A 298 14.50 -18.03 -1.26
C PHE A 298 13.56 -17.75 -0.09
N ALA A 299 12.48 -18.52 0.06
CA ALA A 299 11.57 -18.38 1.20
C ALA A 299 12.25 -18.76 2.54
N LYS A 300 13.03 -19.84 2.56
CA LYS A 300 13.82 -20.24 3.74
C LYS A 300 14.89 -19.21 4.10
N ASP A 301 15.59 -18.69 3.10
CA ASP A 301 16.63 -17.67 3.31
C ASP A 301 16.00 -16.38 3.84
N THR A 302 14.87 -15.96 3.28
CA THR A 302 14.08 -14.83 3.79
C THR A 302 13.66 -15.04 5.24
N LEU A 303 13.10 -16.22 5.59
CA LEU A 303 12.72 -16.56 6.98
C LEU A 303 13.90 -16.41 7.94
N LYS A 304 15.03 -17.06 7.64
CA LYS A 304 16.23 -17.03 8.50
C LYS A 304 16.86 -15.65 8.59
N LYS A 305 16.75 -14.85 7.53
CA LYS A 305 17.30 -13.49 7.50
C LYS A 305 16.44 -12.54 8.32
N VAL A 306 15.13 -12.52 8.10
CA VAL A 306 14.17 -11.75 8.92
C VAL A 306 14.34 -12.11 10.39
N TYR A 307 14.33 -13.41 10.73
CA TYR A 307 14.46 -13.86 12.11
C TYR A 307 15.75 -13.35 12.78
N ARG A 308 16.92 -13.54 12.14
CA ARG A 308 18.21 -13.08 12.69
C ARG A 308 18.27 -11.56 12.86
N THR A 309 17.74 -10.81 11.89
CA THR A 309 17.75 -9.35 11.96
C THR A 309 16.85 -8.85 13.09
N ILE A 310 15.64 -9.39 13.23
CA ILE A 310 14.71 -8.96 14.28
C ILE A 310 15.15 -9.45 15.68
N ASP A 311 15.70 -10.65 15.81
CA ASP A 311 16.20 -11.19 17.09
C ASP A 311 17.36 -10.35 17.66
N ALA A 312 18.11 -9.65 16.81
CA ALA A 312 19.18 -8.74 17.22
C ALA A 312 18.69 -7.36 17.69
N ILE A 313 17.39 -7.05 17.54
CA ILE A 313 16.83 -5.75 17.89
C ILE A 313 16.53 -5.73 19.40
N PRO A 314 16.98 -4.70 20.15
CA PRO A 314 16.63 -4.56 21.55
C PRO A 314 15.11 -4.51 21.77
N THR A 315 14.64 -5.22 22.79
CA THR A 315 13.22 -5.23 23.21
C THR A 315 13.01 -4.45 24.51
N ASN A 316 11.80 -3.99 24.77
CA ASN A 316 11.39 -3.45 26.07
C ASN A 316 10.30 -4.34 26.68
N ARG A 317 10.51 -4.82 27.92
CA ARG A 317 9.63 -5.83 28.58
C ARG A 317 9.38 -7.07 27.71
N GLY A 318 10.34 -7.43 26.86
CA GLY A 318 10.25 -8.51 25.88
C GLY A 318 9.43 -8.18 24.61
N VAL A 319 8.85 -6.99 24.50
CA VAL A 319 8.08 -6.52 23.34
C VAL A 319 9.02 -5.93 22.28
N LEU A 320 8.68 -6.15 21.01
CA LEU A 320 9.47 -5.69 19.87
C LEU A 320 9.03 -4.27 19.50
N PRO A 321 9.93 -3.43 18.96
CA PRO A 321 9.53 -2.14 18.42
C PRO A 321 8.56 -2.31 17.25
N HIS A 322 7.64 -1.35 17.10
CA HIS A 322 6.79 -1.24 15.92
C HIS A 322 7.66 -0.90 14.69
N PHE A 323 8.44 0.17 14.82
CA PHE A 323 9.31 0.69 13.78
C PHE A 323 10.75 0.76 14.25
N VAL A 324 11.66 0.54 13.30
CA VAL A 324 13.09 0.60 13.58
C VAL A 324 13.83 1.47 12.58
N ARG A 325 14.96 2.00 13.05
CA ARG A 325 15.91 2.75 12.27
C ARG A 325 17.30 2.17 12.46
N ARG A 326 18.12 2.26 11.41
CA ARG A 326 19.49 1.78 11.39
C ARG A 326 20.43 2.88 11.87
N TYR A 327 21.11 2.63 12.99
CA TYR A 327 22.14 3.48 13.58
C TYR A 327 23.46 2.71 13.64
N ASP A 328 24.53 3.24 13.06
CA ASP A 328 25.86 2.62 13.05
C ASP A 328 25.84 1.13 12.64
N GLY A 329 25.01 0.82 11.64
CA GLY A 329 24.86 -0.53 11.11
C GLY A 329 23.87 -1.43 11.86
N GLN A 330 23.36 -1.02 13.03
CA GLN A 330 22.43 -1.79 13.88
C GLN A 330 21.02 -1.22 13.87
N TYR A 331 20.02 -2.08 13.96
CA TYR A 331 18.62 -1.66 14.11
C TYR A 331 18.27 -1.39 15.57
N ARG A 332 17.59 -0.27 15.81
CA ARG A 332 17.01 0.12 17.09
C ARG A 332 15.62 0.71 16.85
N ILE A 333 14.81 0.82 17.91
CA ILE A 333 13.52 1.52 17.84
C ILE A 333 13.69 2.89 17.17
N HIS A 334 12.74 3.25 16.30
CA HIS A 334 12.71 4.57 15.72
C HIS A 334 12.27 5.57 16.80
N HIS A 335 13.04 6.65 17.00
CA HIS A 335 12.70 7.66 18.01
C HIS A 335 11.27 8.21 17.82
N GLY A 336 10.53 8.34 18.93
CA GLY A 336 9.15 8.80 18.94
C GLY A 336 8.11 7.75 18.53
N THR A 337 8.51 6.48 18.45
CA THR A 337 7.63 5.33 18.26
C THR A 337 7.63 4.43 19.49
N GLU A 338 6.94 3.31 19.43
CA GLU A 338 6.66 2.42 20.55
C GLU A 338 7.13 0.98 20.34
N PHE A 339 7.34 0.28 21.45
CA PHE A 339 7.32 -1.18 21.52
C PHE A 339 5.87 -1.65 21.58
N SER A 340 5.34 -2.14 20.46
CA SER A 340 3.91 -2.41 20.29
C SER A 340 3.55 -3.88 20.49
N THR A 341 2.54 -4.14 21.32
CA THR A 341 2.06 -5.50 21.60
C THR A 341 1.32 -6.11 20.42
N VAL A 342 0.57 -5.32 19.64
CA VAL A 342 -0.12 -5.81 18.44
C VAL A 342 0.87 -6.07 17.31
N ASP A 343 1.87 -5.22 17.12
CA ASP A 343 2.87 -5.37 16.05
C ASP A 343 3.84 -6.52 16.33
N HIS A 344 4.21 -6.72 17.61
CA HIS A 344 4.90 -7.95 18.01
C HIS A 344 4.03 -9.18 17.70
N SER A 345 2.72 -9.13 18.00
CA SER A 345 1.82 -10.27 17.73
C SER A 345 1.80 -10.61 16.24
N LEU A 346 1.66 -9.61 15.37
CA LEU A 346 1.65 -9.77 13.92
C LEU A 346 2.96 -10.37 13.41
N TYR A 347 4.09 -9.85 13.86
CA TYR A 347 5.40 -10.43 13.55
C TYR A 347 5.48 -11.89 14.00
N ALA A 348 5.18 -12.17 15.26
CA ALA A 348 5.34 -13.49 15.85
C ALA A 348 4.45 -14.53 15.16
N PHE A 349 3.15 -14.26 14.96
CA PHE A 349 2.26 -15.20 14.31
C PHE A 349 2.61 -15.42 12.83
N SER A 350 2.98 -14.37 12.11
CA SER A 350 3.41 -14.50 10.71
C SER A 350 4.67 -15.37 10.59
N MET A 351 5.65 -15.15 11.48
CA MET A 351 6.89 -15.93 11.50
C MET A 351 6.68 -17.37 11.97
N MET A 352 5.82 -17.62 12.98
CA MET A 352 5.48 -18.97 13.42
C MET A 352 4.79 -19.77 12.31
N LEU A 353 3.86 -19.14 11.57
CA LEU A 353 3.20 -19.78 10.44
C LEU A 353 4.19 -20.03 9.29
N SER A 354 5.03 -19.05 8.96
CA SER A 354 6.10 -19.20 7.95
C SER A 354 7.05 -20.35 8.27
N ALA A 355 7.54 -20.41 9.52
CA ALA A 355 8.41 -21.48 9.99
C ALA A 355 7.70 -22.84 9.94
N THR A 356 6.41 -22.89 10.25
CA THR A 356 5.60 -24.12 10.14
C THR A 356 5.46 -24.57 8.68
N MET A 357 5.14 -23.66 7.75
CA MET A 357 5.05 -23.95 6.32
C MET A 357 6.35 -24.53 5.76
N LEU A 358 7.49 -24.01 6.23
CA LEU A 358 8.82 -24.43 5.79
C LEU A 358 9.43 -25.58 6.62
N ASN A 359 8.72 -26.07 7.64
CA ASN A 359 9.22 -27.05 8.62
C ASN A 359 10.53 -26.63 9.32
N ASP A 360 10.72 -25.33 9.58
CA ASP A 360 11.88 -24.79 10.30
C ASP A 360 11.59 -24.74 11.81
N THR A 361 11.90 -25.85 12.50
CA THR A 361 11.61 -26.00 13.94
C THR A 361 12.46 -25.07 14.82
N ASP A 362 13.64 -24.68 14.36
CA ASP A 362 14.57 -23.86 15.14
C ASP A 362 14.09 -22.42 15.21
N VAL A 363 13.70 -21.84 14.06
CA VAL A 363 13.09 -20.50 14.03
C VAL A 363 11.78 -20.49 14.81
N LEU A 364 10.94 -21.52 14.65
CA LEU A 364 9.69 -21.63 15.40
C LEU A 364 9.92 -21.63 16.91
N ALA A 365 10.86 -22.45 17.40
CA ALA A 365 11.21 -22.50 18.81
C ALA A 365 11.79 -21.16 19.31
N GLY A 366 12.62 -20.51 18.49
CA GLY A 366 13.18 -19.19 18.76
C GLY A 366 12.11 -18.13 18.99
N ILE A 367 11.13 -18.03 18.08
CA ILE A 367 10.01 -17.08 18.20
C ILE A 367 9.18 -17.37 19.46
N VAL A 368 8.81 -18.63 19.70
CA VAL A 368 8.02 -19.01 20.90
C VAL A 368 8.77 -18.67 22.19
N ASN A 369 10.08 -18.89 22.23
CA ASN A 369 10.92 -18.52 23.36
C ASN A 369 11.01 -17.00 23.55
N GLY A 370 11.03 -16.22 22.46
CA GLY A 370 10.93 -14.76 22.50
C GLY A 370 9.62 -14.29 23.12
N VAL A 371 8.49 -14.84 22.65
CA VAL A 371 7.15 -14.51 23.18
C VAL A 371 7.02 -14.82 24.67
N ARG A 372 7.60 -15.93 25.13
CA ARG A 372 7.61 -16.31 26.56
C ARG A 372 8.41 -15.36 27.47
N LYS A 373 9.25 -14.50 26.91
CA LYS A 373 9.98 -13.47 27.66
C LYS A 373 9.18 -12.18 27.87
N ILE A 374 8.00 -12.05 27.24
CA ILE A 374 7.16 -10.85 27.39
C ILE A 374 6.62 -10.76 28.82
N GLU A 375 6.86 -9.63 29.47
CA GLU A 375 6.46 -9.37 30.85
C GLU A 375 5.00 -8.85 30.92
N PHE A 376 4.02 -9.67 30.54
CA PHE A 376 2.60 -9.26 30.47
C PHE A 376 2.06 -8.63 31.76
N ASP A 377 2.47 -9.10 32.94
CA ASP A 377 2.05 -8.53 34.23
C ASP A 377 2.45 -7.05 34.37
N ARG A 378 3.54 -6.65 33.72
CA ARG A 378 4.04 -5.28 33.68
C ARG A 378 3.46 -4.45 32.53
N LEU A 379 2.66 -5.06 31.66
CA LEU A 379 1.97 -4.39 30.56
C LEU A 379 0.47 -4.21 30.85
N ARG A 380 0.00 -4.57 32.06
CA ARG A 380 -1.41 -4.45 32.39
C ARG A 380 -1.77 -3.07 32.92
N ASP A 381 -2.94 -2.60 32.52
CA ASP A 381 -3.61 -1.49 33.19
C ASP A 381 -4.26 -1.94 34.52
N VAL A 382 -4.87 -0.99 35.24
CA VAL A 382 -5.51 -1.26 36.54
C VAL A 382 -6.75 -2.13 36.42
N GLN A 383 -7.31 -2.30 35.23
CA GLN A 383 -8.42 -3.21 34.93
C GLN A 383 -7.91 -4.59 34.47
N GLY A 384 -6.60 -4.80 34.40
CA GLY A 384 -5.96 -6.04 33.98
C GLY A 384 -5.97 -6.27 32.46
N ARG A 385 -6.23 -5.24 31.66
CA ARG A 385 -6.16 -5.26 30.19
C ARG A 385 -4.71 -5.03 29.76
N ILE A 386 -4.34 -5.50 28.56
CA ILE A 386 -2.96 -5.37 28.07
C ILE A 386 -2.81 -4.02 27.36
N SER A 387 -1.80 -3.25 27.74
CA SER A 387 -1.44 -1.98 27.12
C SER A 387 -1.09 -2.16 25.64
N HIS A 388 -1.31 -1.09 24.86
CA HIS A 388 -0.84 -1.01 23.48
C HIS A 388 0.67 -1.24 23.36
N GLY A 389 1.42 -0.92 24.42
CA GLY A 389 2.86 -1.09 24.37
C GLY A 389 3.61 -0.28 25.42
N VAL A 390 4.86 0.01 25.07
CA VAL A 390 5.77 0.82 25.86
C VAL A 390 6.37 1.89 24.95
N ALA A 391 6.37 3.14 25.39
CA ALA A 391 7.07 4.21 24.69
C ALA A 391 8.59 3.97 24.67
N ASP A 392 9.31 4.69 23.82
CA ASP A 392 10.78 4.62 23.68
C ASP A 392 11.51 4.81 25.03
N ASP A 393 10.99 5.68 25.91
CA ASP A 393 11.54 5.96 27.24
C ASP A 393 11.26 4.87 28.30
N GLY A 394 10.49 3.82 27.95
CA GLY A 394 10.13 2.72 28.84
C GLY A 394 8.82 2.90 29.62
N THR A 395 8.11 4.01 29.41
CA THR A 395 6.80 4.27 29.98
C THR A 395 5.73 3.40 29.31
N VAL A 396 4.88 2.75 30.11
CA VAL A 396 3.75 1.97 29.58
C VAL A 396 2.71 2.92 29.01
N LEU A 397 2.20 2.63 27.81
CA LEU A 397 1.19 3.46 27.16
C LEU A 397 -0.14 3.39 27.91
N GLU A 398 -0.83 4.52 28.03
CA GLU A 398 -2.10 4.63 28.77
C GLU A 398 -3.24 3.82 28.12
N HIS A 399 -3.21 3.69 26.79
CA HIS A 399 -4.21 2.95 26.03
C HIS A 399 -3.98 1.44 26.13
N SER A 400 -5.07 0.68 26.20
CA SER A 400 -5.07 -0.77 26.36
C SER A 400 -6.07 -1.44 25.45
N TRP A 401 -5.73 -2.64 25.00
CA TRP A 401 -6.57 -3.48 24.16
C TRP A 401 -7.77 -3.98 24.94
N PHE A 402 -8.96 -3.63 24.46
CA PHE A 402 -10.23 -4.07 25.03
C PHE A 402 -11.33 -4.18 23.98
N ASP A 403 -11.31 -3.33 22.96
CA ASP A 403 -12.31 -3.35 21.91
C ASP A 403 -12.41 -4.73 21.25
N TRP A 404 -13.61 -5.09 20.81
CA TRP A 404 -13.82 -6.34 20.10
C TRP A 404 -13.20 -6.23 18.70
N GLY A 405 -12.31 -7.15 18.36
CA GLY A 405 -11.62 -7.13 17.07
C GLY A 405 -10.36 -7.98 17.05
N SER A 406 -9.82 -8.17 15.85
CA SER A 406 -8.66 -9.02 15.61
C SER A 406 -7.40 -8.49 16.28
N GLU A 407 -7.22 -7.17 16.38
CA GLU A 407 -6.04 -6.57 17.03
C GLU A 407 -5.98 -6.98 18.51
N THR A 408 -7.08 -6.82 19.25
CA THR A 408 -7.20 -7.32 20.62
C THR A 408 -7.02 -8.84 20.66
N ALA A 409 -7.69 -9.58 19.78
CA ALA A 409 -7.59 -11.05 19.75
C ALA A 409 -6.15 -11.55 19.53
N LEU A 410 -5.35 -10.89 18.68
CA LEU A 410 -3.95 -11.22 18.44
C LEU A 410 -3.11 -11.06 19.71
N VAL A 411 -3.27 -9.94 20.42
CA VAL A 411 -2.55 -9.70 21.68
C VAL A 411 -2.92 -10.74 22.74
N LEU A 412 -4.21 -11.11 22.84
CA LEU A 412 -4.69 -12.15 23.73
C LEU A 412 -4.16 -13.55 23.36
N MET A 413 -4.06 -13.86 22.08
CA MET A 413 -3.42 -15.10 21.61
C MET A 413 -1.92 -15.10 21.92
N LEU A 414 -1.23 -13.97 21.79
CA LEU A 414 0.18 -13.83 22.14
C LEU A 414 0.41 -14.10 23.64
N GLU A 415 -0.45 -13.54 24.50
CA GLU A 415 -0.46 -13.82 25.93
C GLU A 415 -0.69 -15.30 26.23
N ARG A 416 -1.63 -15.93 25.52
CA ARG A 416 -1.91 -17.36 25.63
C ARG A 416 -0.70 -18.23 25.29
N VAL A 417 0.10 -17.84 24.29
CA VAL A 417 1.36 -18.52 23.94
C VAL A 417 2.39 -18.35 25.05
N ALA A 418 2.51 -17.16 25.61
CA ALA A 418 3.48 -16.87 26.67
C ALA A 418 3.16 -17.59 28.00
N LEU A 419 1.90 -17.52 28.44
CA LEU A 419 1.48 -17.92 29.79
C LEU A 419 0.66 -19.21 29.85
N GLY A 420 0.28 -19.77 28.70
CA GLY A 420 -0.53 -20.99 28.63
C GLY A 420 -1.89 -20.84 29.32
N LYS A 421 -2.24 -21.79 30.20
CA LYS A 421 -3.55 -21.77 30.89
C LYS A 421 -3.71 -20.61 31.86
N SER A 422 -2.61 -19.98 32.28
CA SER A 422 -2.60 -18.87 33.24
C SER A 422 -2.90 -17.51 32.59
N ALA A 423 -3.03 -17.44 31.26
CA ALA A 423 -3.36 -16.20 30.56
C ALA A 423 -4.74 -15.66 30.98
N ASN A 424 -4.81 -14.34 31.20
CA ASN A 424 -5.99 -13.60 31.62
C ASN A 424 -6.55 -12.81 30.43
N LEU A 425 -7.37 -13.50 29.64
CA LEU A 425 -7.88 -12.98 28.38
C LEU A 425 -9.07 -12.05 28.61
N LYS A 426 -8.97 -10.80 28.17
CA LYS A 426 -10.04 -9.79 28.30
C LYS A 426 -10.26 -9.04 26.99
N MET A 427 -11.48 -9.12 26.48
CA MET A 427 -11.97 -8.39 25.31
C MET A 427 -13.45 -8.05 25.55
N SER A 428 -13.92 -6.95 24.97
CA SER A 428 -15.32 -6.56 24.95
C SER A 428 -16.17 -7.67 24.34
N ASP A 429 -17.28 -8.00 24.98
CA ASP A 429 -18.25 -8.98 24.49
C ASP A 429 -19.28 -8.38 23.52
N SER A 430 -19.08 -7.14 23.08
CA SER A 430 -20.03 -6.40 22.25
C SER A 430 -20.25 -7.01 20.86
N GLY A 431 -19.26 -7.72 20.32
CA GLY A 431 -19.29 -8.18 18.92
C GLY A 431 -19.26 -7.03 17.92
N LYS A 432 -18.86 -5.82 18.33
CA LYS A 432 -18.84 -4.62 17.49
C LYS A 432 -17.39 -4.20 17.23
N PRO A 433 -16.92 -4.26 15.97
CA PRO A 433 -15.64 -3.67 15.59
C PRO A 433 -15.63 -2.16 15.88
N HIS A 434 -14.49 -1.64 16.34
CA HIS A 434 -14.29 -0.21 16.55
C HIS A 434 -14.59 0.58 15.27
N ASP A 435 -15.47 1.58 15.38
CA ASP A 435 -15.99 2.43 14.30
C ASP A 435 -16.44 1.69 13.02
N GLU A 436 -16.67 0.37 13.11
CA GLU A 436 -16.95 -0.50 11.97
C GLU A 436 -15.88 -0.41 10.86
N ILE A 437 -14.62 -0.21 11.25
CA ILE A 437 -13.47 -0.18 10.35
C ILE A 437 -13.23 -1.58 9.78
N GLY A 438 -13.08 -1.66 8.45
CA GLY A 438 -13.13 -2.92 7.71
C GLY A 438 -12.09 -3.98 8.11
N PHE A 439 -10.83 -3.61 8.35
CA PHE A 439 -9.78 -4.61 8.61
C PHE A 439 -9.88 -5.24 10.02
N ILE A 440 -10.50 -4.54 10.98
CA ILE A 440 -10.51 -4.93 12.40
C ILE A 440 -11.05 -6.36 12.61
N PRO A 441 -12.18 -6.79 12.02
CA PRO A 441 -12.64 -8.17 12.21
C PRO A 441 -11.98 -9.20 11.29
N LEU A 442 -11.18 -8.79 10.30
CA LEU A 442 -10.64 -9.66 9.25
C LEU A 442 -9.16 -9.99 9.43
N LEU A 443 -8.44 -9.22 10.23
CA LEU A 443 -7.00 -9.35 10.38
C LEU A 443 -6.54 -10.74 10.86
N CYS A 444 -7.29 -11.39 11.75
CA CYS A 444 -6.94 -12.73 12.23
C CYS A 444 -7.10 -13.85 11.18
N ASP A 445 -7.95 -13.67 10.15
CA ASP A 445 -8.30 -14.72 9.17
C ASP A 445 -7.09 -15.19 8.34
N LEU A 446 -6.02 -14.43 8.37
CA LEU A 446 -4.80 -14.70 7.62
C LEU A 446 -3.86 -15.66 8.30
N LEU A 447 -3.95 -15.67 9.62
CA LEU A 447 -3.07 -16.40 10.48
C LEU A 447 -3.74 -17.73 10.86
N THR A 448 -5.07 -17.81 10.74
CA THR A 448 -5.84 -19.02 11.02
C THR A 448 -7.25 -18.99 10.42
N ASP A 449 -7.73 -20.15 9.97
CA ASP A 449 -9.11 -20.39 9.51
C ASP A 449 -10.15 -20.43 10.63
N ARG A 450 -9.72 -20.40 11.90
CA ARG A 450 -10.62 -20.61 13.05
C ARG A 450 -11.68 -19.52 13.19
N PHE A 451 -11.44 -18.33 12.65
CA PHE A 451 -12.35 -17.20 12.68
C PHE A 451 -13.43 -17.25 11.58
N ASP A 452 -13.35 -18.21 10.66
CA ASP A 452 -14.41 -18.49 9.66
C ASP A 452 -15.50 -19.45 10.19
N SER A 453 -15.26 -20.03 11.35
CA SER A 453 -16.17 -20.95 12.03
C SER A 453 -17.46 -20.25 12.47
N GLU A 454 -18.60 -20.94 12.30
CA GLU A 454 -19.90 -20.54 12.87
C GLU A 454 -19.99 -20.73 14.38
N ARG A 455 -19.01 -21.45 14.97
CA ARG A 455 -18.92 -21.62 16.42
C ARG A 455 -18.49 -20.30 17.08
N PRO A 456 -19.23 -19.81 18.09
CA PRO A 456 -18.80 -18.65 18.85
C PRO A 456 -17.44 -18.85 19.53
N ASP A 457 -16.67 -17.78 19.67
CA ASP A 457 -15.35 -17.85 20.31
C ASP A 457 -15.44 -18.09 21.82
N ALA A 458 -14.35 -18.56 22.41
CA ALA A 458 -14.32 -18.96 23.82
C ALA A 458 -14.17 -17.79 24.81
N VAL A 459 -13.82 -16.58 24.33
CA VAL A 459 -13.54 -15.41 25.16
C VAL A 459 -14.77 -14.51 25.27
N THR A 460 -15.38 -14.19 24.13
CA THR A 460 -16.51 -13.25 24.04
C THR A 460 -17.83 -13.91 23.66
N HIS A 461 -17.80 -15.19 23.28
CA HIS A 461 -18.97 -15.94 22.82
C HIS A 461 -19.66 -15.29 21.61
N GLN A 462 -18.90 -14.55 20.81
CA GLN A 462 -19.37 -13.94 19.57
C GLN A 462 -19.06 -14.85 18.38
N ASN A 463 -19.95 -14.83 17.38
CA ASN A 463 -19.73 -15.50 16.10
C ASN A 463 -19.06 -14.52 15.14
N TRP A 464 -17.76 -14.73 14.91
CA TRP A 464 -16.92 -13.89 14.07
C TRP A 464 -17.38 -13.90 12.61
N ASN A 465 -17.68 -15.05 12.03
CA ASN A 465 -18.16 -15.15 10.65
C ASN A 465 -19.46 -14.35 10.45
N ARG A 466 -20.42 -14.47 11.37
CA ARG A 466 -21.65 -13.67 11.34
C ARG A 466 -21.37 -12.17 11.37
N ILE A 467 -20.54 -11.71 12.29
CA ILE A 467 -20.20 -10.28 12.44
C ILE A 467 -19.48 -9.76 11.18
N LYS A 468 -18.55 -10.53 10.62
CA LYS A 468 -17.85 -10.21 9.37
C LYS A 468 -18.83 -10.03 8.20
N ARG A 469 -19.82 -10.93 8.06
CA ARG A 469 -20.86 -10.84 7.02
C ARG A 469 -21.78 -9.64 7.21
N GLU A 470 -22.17 -9.35 8.46
CA GLU A 470 -22.97 -8.16 8.78
C GLU A 470 -22.22 -6.87 8.45
N LEU A 471 -20.92 -6.79 8.77
CA LEU A 471 -20.09 -5.65 8.39
C LEU A 471 -19.94 -5.52 6.87
N LEU A 472 -19.72 -6.63 6.15
CA LEU A 472 -19.65 -6.62 4.69
C LEU A 472 -20.94 -6.07 4.06
N ALA A 473 -22.10 -6.43 4.60
CA ALA A 473 -23.37 -5.89 4.13
C ALA A 473 -23.43 -4.35 4.29
N LYS A 474 -23.04 -3.84 5.46
CA LYS A 474 -22.97 -2.38 5.73
C LYS A 474 -21.98 -1.67 4.80
N GLN A 475 -20.81 -2.26 4.60
CA GLN A 475 -19.77 -1.73 3.71
C GLN A 475 -20.28 -1.58 2.28
N ARG A 476 -21.02 -2.59 1.78
CA ARG A 476 -21.60 -2.57 0.44
C ARG A 476 -22.75 -1.58 0.28
N SER A 477 -23.50 -1.29 1.34
CA SER A 477 -24.61 -0.34 1.28
C SER A 477 -24.17 1.11 1.55
N TYR A 478 -23.03 1.31 2.23
CA TYR A 478 -22.57 2.61 2.71
C TYR A 478 -22.64 3.73 1.66
N PHE A 479 -22.00 3.55 0.51
CA PHE A 479 -21.95 4.59 -0.52
C PHE A 479 -23.32 4.83 -1.16
N VAL A 480 -24.15 3.80 -1.32
CA VAL A 480 -25.51 3.94 -1.84
C VAL A 480 -26.37 4.75 -0.88
N GLU A 481 -26.21 4.55 0.43
CA GLU A 481 -27.00 5.22 1.46
C GLU A 481 -26.52 6.66 1.72
N HIS A 482 -25.21 6.88 1.81
CA HIS A 482 -24.62 8.14 2.28
C HIS A 482 -24.15 9.05 1.13
N LEU A 483 -23.81 8.47 -0.03
CA LEU A 483 -23.26 9.18 -1.19
C LEU A 483 -23.87 8.62 -2.50
N PRO A 484 -25.21 8.60 -2.67
CA PRO A 484 -25.88 7.89 -3.77
C PRO A 484 -25.46 8.35 -5.17
N MET A 485 -25.01 9.59 -5.31
CA MET A 485 -24.55 10.17 -6.58
C MET A 485 -23.07 9.89 -6.87
N SER A 486 -22.36 9.24 -5.95
CA SER A 486 -20.93 8.93 -6.14
C SER A 486 -20.71 7.85 -7.19
N ARG A 487 -19.52 7.88 -7.81
CA ARG A 487 -19.07 6.81 -8.70
C ARG A 487 -18.93 5.48 -7.96
N ALA A 488 -18.54 5.51 -6.68
CA ALA A 488 -18.50 4.32 -5.83
C ALA A 488 -19.88 3.66 -5.69
N ALA A 489 -20.92 4.45 -5.38
CA ALA A 489 -22.30 3.96 -5.32
C ALA A 489 -22.77 3.40 -6.67
N THR A 490 -22.51 4.12 -7.76
CA THR A 490 -22.90 3.72 -9.12
C THR A 490 -22.24 2.41 -9.56
N LEU A 491 -20.97 2.21 -9.20
CA LEU A 491 -20.20 1.01 -9.55
C LEU A 491 -20.32 -0.11 -8.50
N GLY A 492 -21.01 0.12 -7.38
CA GLY A 492 -21.08 -0.83 -6.26
C GLY A 492 -19.75 -1.08 -5.57
N ILE A 493 -18.82 -0.12 -5.61
CA ILE A 493 -17.51 -0.22 -4.95
C ILE A 493 -17.67 0.11 -3.46
N TYR A 494 -16.97 -0.64 -2.62
CA TYR A 494 -16.91 -0.47 -1.17
C TYR A 494 -15.48 -0.60 -0.68
N GLY A 495 -15.23 -0.39 0.62
CA GLY A 495 -13.90 -0.60 1.20
C GLY A 495 -13.49 0.46 2.20
N LEU A 496 -14.35 0.78 3.17
CA LEU A 496 -13.96 1.68 4.26
C LEU A 496 -13.09 0.91 5.25
N SER A 497 -11.85 1.36 5.41
CA SER A 497 -10.93 0.77 6.36
C SER A 497 -9.88 1.79 6.78
N ALA A 498 -8.83 1.34 7.47
CA ALA A 498 -7.73 2.22 7.83
C ALA A 498 -6.59 2.14 6.81
N GLY A 499 -5.93 3.27 6.56
CA GLY A 499 -4.82 3.37 5.60
C GLY A 499 -4.39 4.81 5.37
N GLU A 500 -3.59 5.03 4.32
CA GLU A 500 -3.16 6.38 3.94
C GLU A 500 -4.37 7.29 3.68
N GLY A 501 -4.24 8.55 4.10
CA GLY A 501 -5.22 9.60 3.84
C GLY A 501 -5.26 10.02 2.37
N SER A 502 -6.20 10.89 2.03
CA SER A 502 -6.28 11.43 0.67
C SER A 502 -4.97 12.13 0.30
N ARG A 503 -4.53 11.95 -0.95
CA ARG A 503 -3.31 12.57 -1.49
C ARG A 503 -2.04 12.21 -0.67
N GLY A 504 -2.04 11.06 0.01
CA GLY A 504 -0.92 10.62 0.87
C GLY A 504 -0.74 11.44 2.15
N VAL A 505 -1.71 12.29 2.50
CA VAL A 505 -1.63 13.17 3.68
C VAL A 505 -2.11 12.40 4.91
N GLY A 506 -1.15 11.94 5.70
CA GLY A 506 -1.40 11.30 7.00
C GLY A 506 -2.06 9.92 6.89
N TYR A 507 -2.65 9.50 8.00
CA TYR A 507 -3.33 8.23 8.16
C TYR A 507 -4.78 8.50 8.56
N VAL A 508 -5.71 7.72 8.03
CA VAL A 508 -7.13 7.79 8.40
C VAL A 508 -7.65 6.40 8.72
N ALA A 509 -8.55 6.33 9.68
CA ALA A 509 -9.22 5.10 10.08
C ALA A 509 -10.72 5.27 9.78
N ASN A 510 -11.15 4.74 8.64
CA ASN A 510 -12.50 4.93 8.15
C ASN A 510 -13.34 3.66 8.32
N GLY A 511 -14.56 3.81 8.82
CA GLY A 511 -15.51 2.71 8.95
C GLY A 511 -16.94 3.16 8.70
N THR A 512 -17.87 2.21 8.64
CA THR A 512 -19.27 2.49 8.28
C THR A 512 -20.06 3.20 9.37
N ALA A 513 -19.53 3.27 10.60
CA ALA A 513 -20.12 4.06 11.67
C ALA A 513 -19.81 5.56 11.57
N LEU A 514 -18.90 5.96 10.67
CA LEU A 514 -18.51 7.35 10.45
C LEU A 514 -19.29 7.96 9.30
N ASP A 515 -19.72 9.21 9.47
CA ASP A 515 -20.50 9.93 8.45
C ASP A 515 -19.60 10.51 7.34
N LYS A 516 -20.10 10.45 6.10
CA LYS A 516 -19.53 11.14 4.91
C LYS A 516 -18.08 10.78 4.60
N VAL A 517 -17.67 9.55 4.90
CA VAL A 517 -16.39 9.00 4.46
C VAL A 517 -16.40 8.89 2.94
N ARG A 518 -15.32 9.37 2.31
CA ARG A 518 -15.16 9.40 0.83
C ARG A 518 -13.97 8.59 0.33
N LEU A 519 -13.15 8.05 1.23
CA LEU A 519 -11.92 7.35 0.87
C LEU A 519 -12.12 5.84 0.97
N ILE A 520 -11.84 5.16 -0.13
CA ILE A 520 -11.85 3.70 -0.23
C ILE A 520 -10.42 3.20 -0.06
N HIS A 521 -10.26 2.19 0.78
CA HIS A 521 -9.02 1.44 0.93
C HIS A 521 -9.20 0.03 0.35
N PRO A 522 -8.58 -0.26 -0.81
CA PRO A 522 -8.86 -1.48 -1.57
C PRO A 522 -8.57 -2.80 -0.84
N HIS A 523 -7.71 -2.79 0.18
CA HIS A 523 -7.38 -4.01 0.93
C HIS A 523 -8.60 -4.63 1.60
N TYR A 524 -9.60 -3.85 2.01
CA TYR A 524 -10.82 -4.43 2.59
C TYR A 524 -11.60 -5.26 1.57
N ILE A 525 -11.64 -4.84 0.30
CA ILE A 525 -12.29 -5.60 -0.77
C ILE A 525 -11.62 -6.98 -0.89
N LEU A 526 -10.29 -7.00 -0.86
CA LEU A 526 -9.51 -8.24 -0.94
C LEU A 526 -9.72 -9.13 0.29
N LEU A 527 -9.64 -8.54 1.47
CA LEU A 527 -9.86 -9.21 2.76
C LEU A 527 -11.25 -9.83 2.90
N SER A 528 -12.27 -9.15 2.38
CA SER A 528 -13.66 -9.60 2.46
C SER A 528 -14.08 -10.53 1.33
N ALA A 529 -13.23 -10.73 0.30
CA ALA A 529 -13.57 -11.53 -0.87
C ALA A 529 -13.98 -12.99 -0.54
N PRO A 530 -13.33 -13.71 0.41
CA PRO A 530 -13.76 -15.06 0.77
C PRO A 530 -15.21 -15.12 1.28
N LEU A 531 -15.69 -14.06 1.96
CA LEU A 531 -17.05 -13.99 2.50
C LEU A 531 -18.12 -13.93 1.39
N LEU A 532 -17.77 -13.44 0.21
CA LEU A 532 -18.66 -13.39 -0.97
C LEU A 532 -18.83 -14.77 -1.63
N SER A 533 -17.86 -15.67 -1.45
CA SER A 533 -17.88 -17.00 -2.06
C SER A 533 -18.79 -18.00 -1.35
N HIS A 534 -19.33 -17.64 -0.18
CA HIS A 534 -20.17 -18.49 0.68
C HIS A 534 -21.63 -18.01 0.77
N THR A 535 -22.08 -17.22 -0.22
CA THR A 535 -23.46 -16.71 -0.34
C THR A 535 -24.27 -17.34 -1.47
N ASN A 536 -23.84 -18.50 -2.01
CA ASN A 536 -24.62 -19.29 -2.96
C ASN A 536 -25.13 -20.58 -2.34
#